data_AF-A0A377Z9T0-F1
#
_entry.id   AF-A0A377Z9T0-F1
#
_cell.length_a   1.000
_cell.length_b   1.000
_cell.length_c   1.000
_cell.angle_alpha   90.00
_cell.angle_beta   90.00
_cell.angle_gamma   90.00
#
_symmetry.space_group_name_H-M   'P 1'
#
loop_
_entity.id
_entity.type
_entity.pdbx_description
1 polymer ?
#
loop_
_entity_poly.entity_id
_entity_poly.type
_entity_poly.pdbx_seq_one_letter_code
_entity_poly.pdbx_strand_id
1 'polypeptide(L)'
;MDISANDARCGVRCATRDHLPMVGNVPDYAATLTQYASLHEQPDIADSAPVCRNLFMLGALGSRGLCTAPLSAELLAAQMSAEPLPLDSDTLAALNPNRLWVRKLLKGKAVK
;
A
#
# COMPACT_ATOMS: atom_id res chain seq x y z
N MET A 1 -33.04 -10.07 16.27
CA MET A 1 -31.77 -10.38 16.95
C MET A 1 -31.99 -10.07 18.43
N ASP A 2 -31.94 -11.09 19.28
CA ASP A 2 -31.95 -10.90 20.73
C ASP A 2 -30.55 -10.46 21.17
N ILE A 3 -30.46 -9.29 21.82
CA ILE A 3 -29.22 -8.70 22.32
C ILE A 3 -29.16 -8.71 23.86
N SER A 4 -30.14 -9.32 24.53
CA SER A 4 -30.27 -9.30 25.99
C SER A 4 -29.08 -9.93 26.73
N ALA A 5 -28.38 -10.87 26.08
CA ALA A 5 -27.17 -11.49 26.61
C ALA A 5 -25.93 -10.57 26.60
N ASN A 6 -25.99 -9.39 25.95
CA ASN A 6 -24.86 -8.45 25.80
C ASN A 6 -23.57 -9.10 25.24
N ASP A 7 -23.70 -10.16 24.45
CA ASP A 7 -22.55 -10.80 23.81
C ASP A 7 -22.07 -9.97 22.61
N ALA A 8 -20.84 -9.48 22.70
CA ALA A 8 -20.25 -8.61 21.68
C ALA A 8 -18.74 -8.79 21.59
N ARG A 9 -18.21 -8.65 20.37
CA ARG A 9 -16.78 -8.58 20.10
C ARG A 9 -16.41 -7.20 19.57
N CYS A 10 -15.55 -6.50 20.31
CA CYS A 10 -14.97 -5.24 19.87
C CYS A 10 -13.60 -5.48 19.21
N GLY A 11 -13.26 -4.65 18.22
CA GLY A 11 -11.98 -4.73 17.54
C GLY A 11 -11.64 -3.42 16.82
N VAL A 12 -10.34 -3.19 16.61
CA VAL A 12 -9.83 -2.03 15.88
C VAL A 12 -9.45 -2.46 14.48
N ARG A 13 -9.86 -1.68 13.48
CA ARG A 13 -9.54 -1.94 12.07
C ARG A 13 -8.52 -0.92 11.60
N CYS A 14 -7.58 -1.35 10.78
CA CYS A 14 -6.72 -0.47 10.01
C CYS A 14 -7.32 -0.31 8.60
N ALA A 15 -7.57 0.93 8.17
CA ALA A 15 -8.22 1.22 6.90
C ALA A 15 -7.57 2.41 6.18
N THR A 16 -7.64 2.38 4.85
CA THR A 16 -7.22 3.46 3.96
C THR A 16 -8.43 4.20 3.39
N ARG A 17 -8.24 5.46 2.98
CA ARG A 17 -9.30 6.29 2.37
C ARG A 17 -9.77 5.77 1.01
N ASP A 18 -8.93 5.04 0.28
CA ASP A 18 -9.26 4.42 -1.01
C ASP A 18 -9.73 2.97 -0.88
N HIS A 19 -9.89 2.47 0.36
CA HIS A 19 -10.42 1.13 0.67
C HIS A 19 -9.61 -0.05 0.13
N LEU A 20 -8.41 0.19 -0.41
CA LEU A 20 -7.48 -0.83 -0.87
C LEU A 20 -6.43 -1.14 0.22
N PRO A 21 -5.98 -2.41 0.34
CA PRO A 21 -4.91 -2.74 1.26
C PRO A 21 -3.59 -2.05 0.90
N MET A 22 -2.63 -2.11 1.82
CA MET A 22 -1.25 -1.71 1.58
C MET A 22 -0.40 -2.97 1.60
N VAL A 23 0.18 -3.31 0.46
CA VAL A 23 0.94 -4.56 0.25
C VAL A 23 2.22 -4.26 -0.52
N GLY A 24 3.37 -4.67 0.02
CA GLY A 24 4.66 -4.56 -0.66
C GLY A 24 5.78 -4.03 0.25
N ASN A 25 6.80 -3.43 -0.35
CA ASN A 25 7.91 -2.84 0.39
C ASN A 25 7.45 -1.69 1.29
N VAL A 26 8.03 -1.59 2.49
CA VAL A 26 7.84 -0.41 3.34
C VAL A 26 8.65 0.74 2.73
N PRO A 27 8.01 1.87 2.37
CA PRO A 27 8.68 2.96 1.71
C PRO A 27 9.48 3.82 2.69
N ASP A 28 10.61 4.34 2.23
CA ASP A 28 11.36 5.36 2.96
C ASP A 28 10.74 6.73 2.65
N TYR A 29 10.04 7.29 3.63
CA TYR A 29 9.33 8.56 3.47
C TYR A 29 10.27 9.72 3.13
N ALA A 30 11.36 9.89 3.88
CA ALA A 30 12.26 11.02 3.70
C ALA A 30 12.96 10.95 2.34
N ALA A 31 13.49 9.76 2.00
CA ALA A 31 14.13 9.54 0.71
C ALA A 31 13.13 9.69 -0.46
N THR A 32 11.88 9.23 -0.30
CA THR A 32 10.82 9.41 -1.32
C THR A 32 10.60 10.90 -1.61
N LEU A 33 10.50 11.74 -0.57
CA LEU A 33 10.29 13.18 -0.79
C LEU A 33 11.48 13.86 -1.46
N THR A 34 12.70 13.47 -1.12
CA THR A 34 13.91 14.02 -1.73
C THR A 34 14.06 13.58 -3.19
N GLN A 35 13.95 12.27 -3.46
CA GLN A 35 14.17 11.72 -4.80
C GLN A 35 13.07 12.14 -5.79
N TYR A 36 11.83 12.25 -5.32
CA TYR A 36 10.68 12.58 -6.17
C TYR A 36 10.24 14.05 -6.06
N ALA A 37 11.13 14.94 -5.60
CA ALA A 37 10.85 16.37 -5.48
C ALA A 37 10.41 17.00 -6.82
N SER A 38 11.05 16.62 -7.93
CA SER A 38 10.75 17.08 -9.30
C SER A 38 10.01 16.03 -10.15
N LEU A 39 9.41 15.00 -9.53
CA LEU A 39 8.77 13.89 -10.25
C LEU A 39 7.68 14.34 -11.25
N HIS A 40 6.98 15.43 -10.93
CA HIS A 40 5.94 16.00 -11.80
C HIS A 40 6.47 16.62 -13.10
N GLU A 41 7.75 16.99 -13.16
CA GLU A 41 8.37 17.58 -14.34
C GLU A 41 8.84 16.51 -15.31
N GLN A 42 9.37 15.40 -14.77
CA GLN A 42 10.04 14.36 -15.55
C GLN A 42 9.70 12.95 -15.02
N PRO A 43 8.43 12.51 -15.16
CA PRO A 43 7.98 11.24 -14.58
C PRO A 43 8.62 10.01 -15.23
N ASP A 44 9.01 10.11 -16.51
CA ASP A 44 9.50 8.96 -17.30
C ASP A 44 10.95 8.56 -16.99
N ILE A 45 11.72 9.42 -16.31
CA ILE A 45 13.12 9.18 -15.96
C ILE A 45 13.32 8.94 -14.46
N ALA A 46 12.23 8.73 -13.72
CA ALA A 46 12.29 8.58 -12.28
C ALA A 46 12.99 7.28 -11.86
N ASP A 47 13.93 7.39 -10.93
CA ASP A 47 14.56 6.24 -10.30
C ASP A 47 13.55 5.38 -9.51
N SER A 48 13.93 4.13 -9.25
CA SER A 48 13.13 3.19 -8.45
C SER A 48 12.76 3.75 -7.07
N ALA A 49 11.56 3.42 -6.59
CA ALA A 49 11.02 3.96 -5.35
C ALA A 49 11.93 3.66 -4.15
N PRO A 50 12.27 4.67 -3.32
CA PRO A 50 13.04 4.45 -2.10
C PRO A 50 12.28 3.57 -1.09
N VAL A 51 12.92 2.50 -0.63
CA VAL A 51 12.33 1.52 0.27
C VAL A 51 13.29 1.11 1.38
N CYS A 52 12.74 0.74 2.52
CA CYS A 52 13.49 0.13 3.61
C CYS A 52 13.95 -1.29 3.20
N ARG A 53 15.26 -1.53 3.25
CA ARG A 53 15.85 -2.81 2.83
C ARG A 53 15.29 -3.99 3.64
N ASN A 54 14.87 -5.05 2.94
CA ASN A 54 14.32 -6.28 3.52
C ASN A 54 13.12 -6.05 4.47
N LEU A 55 12.38 -4.96 4.29
CA LEU A 55 11.20 -4.64 5.08
C LEU A 55 9.96 -4.57 4.20
N PHE A 56 8.94 -5.33 4.59
CA PHE A 56 7.70 -5.52 3.85
C PHE A 56 6.49 -5.31 4.76
N MET A 57 5.35 -4.97 4.17
CA MET A 57 4.08 -4.86 4.89
C MET A 57 2.92 -5.44 4.11
N LEU A 58 1.97 -6.01 4.86
CA LEU A 58 0.63 -6.35 4.42
C LEU A 58 -0.34 -5.85 5.49
N GLY A 59 -1.16 -4.86 5.15
CA GLY A 59 -2.03 -4.23 6.12
C GLY A 59 -3.14 -3.39 5.50
N ALA A 60 -3.79 -2.59 6.35
CA ALA A 60 -4.91 -1.74 5.98
C ALA A 60 -6.08 -2.50 5.29
N LEU A 61 -6.35 -3.72 5.75
CA LEU A 61 -7.37 -4.64 5.20
C LEU A 61 -8.82 -4.19 5.47
N GLY A 62 -9.03 -3.14 6.27
CA GLY A 62 -10.35 -2.59 6.58
C GLY A 62 -11.30 -3.61 7.19
N SER A 63 -12.57 -3.60 6.74
CA SER A 63 -13.59 -4.59 7.10
C SER A 63 -13.68 -5.76 6.11
N ARG A 64 -12.80 -5.83 5.12
CA ARG A 64 -12.85 -6.80 4.01
C ARG A 64 -11.67 -7.77 4.00
N GLY A 65 -10.91 -7.85 5.09
CA GLY A 65 -9.71 -8.68 5.17
C GLY A 65 -9.92 -10.16 4.85
N LEU A 66 -11.07 -10.74 5.20
CA LEU A 66 -11.37 -12.14 4.83
C LEU A 66 -11.41 -12.36 3.31
N CYS A 67 -11.78 -11.35 2.54
CA CYS A 67 -11.83 -11.41 1.08
C CYS A 67 -10.47 -11.03 0.46
N THR A 68 -9.81 -9.98 0.97
CA THR A 68 -8.61 -9.43 0.33
C THR A 68 -7.30 -10.07 0.79
N ALA A 69 -7.25 -10.65 1.99
CA ALA A 69 -6.02 -11.21 2.55
C ALA A 69 -5.41 -12.35 1.71
N PRO A 70 -6.17 -13.31 1.16
CA PRO A 70 -5.57 -14.41 0.39
C PRO A 70 -4.73 -13.92 -0.81
N LEU A 71 -5.32 -13.08 -1.67
CA LEU A 71 -4.63 -12.54 -2.84
C LEU A 71 -3.50 -11.56 -2.46
N SER A 72 -3.69 -10.79 -1.38
CA SER A 72 -2.65 -9.89 -0.86
C SER A 72 -1.44 -10.66 -0.31
N ALA A 73 -1.67 -11.82 0.32
CA ALA A 73 -0.61 -12.68 0.84
C ALA A 73 0.19 -13.33 -0.30
N GLU A 74 -0.50 -13.87 -1.32
CA GLU A 74 0.15 -14.40 -2.52
C GLU A 74 0.97 -13.34 -3.24
N LEU A 75 0.39 -12.14 -3.44
CA LEU A 75 1.13 -11.02 -4.00
C LEU A 75 2.42 -10.71 -3.24
N LEU A 76 2.34 -10.63 -1.91
CA LEU A 76 3.50 -10.30 -1.09
C LEU A 76 4.55 -11.42 -1.11
N ALA A 77 4.12 -12.67 -1.03
CA ALA A 77 5.01 -13.82 -1.10
C ALA A 77 5.74 -13.87 -2.45
N ALA A 78 5.02 -13.74 -3.57
CA ALA A 78 5.61 -13.68 -4.90
C ALA A 78 6.63 -12.54 -5.03
N GLN A 79 6.29 -11.34 -4.52
CA GLN A 79 7.21 -10.19 -4.52
C GLN A 79 8.48 -10.47 -3.68
N MET A 80 8.35 -11.08 -2.50
CA MET A 80 9.48 -11.41 -1.63
C MET A 80 10.39 -12.49 -2.23
N SER A 81 9.81 -13.42 -2.98
CA SER A 81 10.52 -14.51 -3.66
C SER A 81 11.06 -14.15 -5.04
N ALA A 82 10.84 -12.91 -5.51
CA ALA A 82 11.16 -12.48 -6.88
C ALA A 82 10.48 -13.33 -7.96
N GLU A 83 9.25 -13.75 -7.70
CA GLU A 83 8.39 -14.48 -8.63
C GLU A 83 7.49 -13.52 -9.43
N PRO A 84 6.91 -13.96 -10.57
CA PRO A 84 5.93 -13.18 -11.31
C PRO A 84 4.73 -12.76 -10.45
N LEU A 85 4.36 -11.48 -10.51
CA LEU A 85 3.25 -10.95 -9.73
C LEU A 85 1.88 -11.30 -10.37
N PRO A 86 0.86 -11.66 -9.57
CA PRO A 86 -0.41 -12.18 -10.08
C PRO A 86 -1.41 -11.10 -10.52
N LEU A 87 -0.98 -9.85 -10.73
CA LEU A 87 -1.83 -8.68 -10.97
C LEU A 87 -1.22 -7.73 -12.02
N ASP A 88 -2.07 -6.92 -12.65
CA ASP A 88 -1.64 -5.88 -13.57
C ASP A 88 -0.96 -4.70 -12.85
N SER A 89 -0.21 -3.89 -13.60
CA SER A 89 0.58 -2.77 -13.09
C SER A 89 -0.25 -1.71 -12.35
N ASP A 90 -1.46 -1.42 -12.83
CA ASP A 90 -2.30 -0.36 -12.26
C ASP A 90 -2.86 -0.81 -10.92
N THR A 91 -3.30 -2.08 -10.83
CA THR A 91 -3.72 -2.69 -9.58
C THR A 91 -2.56 -2.76 -8.59
N LEU A 92 -1.36 -3.17 -9.01
CA LEU A 92 -0.17 -3.19 -8.16
C LEU A 92 0.18 -1.80 -7.62
N ALA A 93 0.15 -0.77 -8.47
CA ALA A 93 0.37 0.62 -8.06
C ALA A 93 -0.70 1.10 -7.07
N ALA A 94 -1.95 0.63 -7.21
CA ALA A 94 -3.04 0.94 -6.30
C ALA A 94 -2.94 0.23 -4.94
N LEU A 95 -2.19 -0.88 -4.85
CA LEU A 95 -1.92 -1.60 -3.60
C LEU A 95 -0.63 -1.15 -2.90
N ASN A 96 0.31 -0.53 -3.64
CA ASN A 96 1.60 -0.12 -3.11
C ASN A 96 1.47 0.81 -1.89
N PRO A 97 2.26 0.63 -0.81
CA PRO A 97 2.17 1.48 0.38
C PRO A 97 2.51 2.95 0.16
N ASN A 98 3.35 3.31 -0.83
CA ASN A 98 3.73 4.71 -1.10
C ASN A 98 2.73 5.49 -1.98
N ARG A 99 1.67 4.82 -2.46
CA ARG A 99 0.78 5.33 -3.51
C ARG A 99 0.19 6.71 -3.22
N LEU A 100 -0.12 7.01 -1.95
CA LEU A 100 -0.74 8.27 -1.57
C LEU A 100 0.22 9.45 -1.73
N TRP A 101 1.52 9.21 -1.50
CA TRP A 101 2.55 10.22 -1.66
C TRP A 101 2.90 10.39 -3.12
N VAL A 102 3.18 9.28 -3.83
CA VAL A 102 3.52 9.30 -5.26
C VAL A 102 2.43 9.97 -6.09
N ARG A 103 1.14 9.70 -5.82
CA ARG A 103 0.00 10.38 -6.48
C ARG A 103 0.00 11.90 -6.29
N LYS A 104 0.48 12.41 -5.14
CA LYS A 104 0.62 13.86 -4.90
C LYS A 104 1.86 14.41 -5.61
N LEU A 105 2.99 13.71 -5.50
CA LEU A 105 4.27 14.10 -6.08
C LEU A 105 4.21 14.16 -7.61
N LEU A 106 3.56 13.20 -8.27
CA LEU A 106 3.27 13.22 -9.72
C LEU A 106 2.46 14.45 -10.17
N LYS A 107 1.72 15.08 -9.24
CA LYS A 107 0.91 16.27 -9.49
C LYS A 107 1.58 17.56 -9.00
N GLY A 108 2.85 17.49 -8.57
CA GLY A 108 3.59 18.62 -7.99
C GLY A 108 2.99 19.10 -6.65
N LYS A 109 2.21 18.28 -5.97
CA LYS A 109 1.53 18.65 -4.71
C LYS A 109 2.34 18.19 -3.51
N ALA A 110 2.42 19.07 -2.50
CA ALA A 110 3.07 18.76 -1.23
C ALA A 110 2.41 17.57 -0.51
N VAL A 111 3.24 16.65 -0.01
CA VAL A 111 2.84 15.53 0.84
C VAL A 111 2.72 16.03 2.29
N LYS A 112 1.53 16.56 2.62
CA LYS A 112 1.08 16.74 4.01
C LYS A 112 0.47 15.47 4.56
#